data_AF-A0A450XAJ7-F1
#
_entry.id   AF-A0A450XAJ7-F1
#
_cell.length_a   1.000
_cell.length_b   1.000
_cell.length_c   1.000
_cell.angle_alpha   90.00
_cell.angle_beta   90.00
_cell.angle_gamma   90.00
#
_symmetry.space_group_name_H-M   'P 1'
#
loop_
_entity.id
_entity.type
_entity.pdbx_description
1 polymer ?
#
loop_
_entity_poly.entity_id
_entity_poly.type
_entity_poly.pdbx_seq_one_letter_code
_entity_poly.pdbx_strand_id
1 'polypeptide(L)'
;ESRDFEEAVSWVTFHYHMYGDQMGTLAVEAFDGSTWKQVWTISGQRHANHSSAWTRKQVNFSGTVRKIRFKGTTGSGYRGDMAIDQVTVVTGEELPRPDPAASPWSKSGTDI
;
A
#
# COMPACT_ATOMS: atom_id res chain seq x y z
N GLU A 1 -1.93 -6.12 -11.99
CA GLU A 1 -0.69 -5.79 -11.24
C GLU A 1 -0.16 -4.45 -11.71
N SER A 2 0.73 -3.81 -10.94
CA SER A 2 1.39 -2.57 -11.37
C SER A 2 2.44 -2.85 -12.46
N ARG A 3 2.88 -1.77 -13.15
CA ARG A 3 4.18 -1.77 -13.83
C ARG A 3 5.31 -1.87 -12.80
N ASP A 4 6.53 -2.14 -13.26
CA ASP A 4 7.71 -2.03 -12.41
C ASP A 4 7.90 -0.59 -11.94
N PHE A 5 8.18 -0.42 -10.66
CA PHE A 5 8.61 0.85 -10.08
C PHE A 5 10.13 1.03 -10.29
N GLU A 6 10.55 2.27 -10.56
CA GLU A 6 11.96 2.62 -10.74
C GLU A 6 12.74 2.52 -9.42
N GLU A 7 12.10 2.93 -8.33
CA GLU A 7 12.59 2.77 -6.96
C GLU A 7 11.82 1.68 -6.22
N ALA A 8 12.42 1.12 -5.16
CA ALA A 8 11.74 0.13 -4.33
C ALA A 8 10.51 0.76 -3.64
N VAL A 9 9.40 0.01 -3.60
CA VAL A 9 8.19 0.45 -2.90
C VAL A 9 8.41 0.35 -1.40
N SER A 10 8.24 1.47 -0.70
CA SER A 10 8.33 1.55 0.76
C SER A 10 7.02 1.14 1.43
N TRP A 11 5.89 1.67 0.96
CA TRP A 11 4.58 1.28 1.44
C TRP A 11 3.47 1.56 0.42
N VAL A 12 2.34 0.87 0.61
CA VAL A 12 1.09 1.16 -0.08
C VAL A 12 -0.01 1.45 0.95
N THR A 13 -0.82 2.46 0.68
CA THR A 13 -2.06 2.71 1.40
C THR A 13 -3.25 2.63 0.47
N PHE A 14 -4.38 2.15 0.97
CA PHE A 14 -5.62 2.05 0.23
C PHE A 14 -6.80 2.04 1.19
N HIS A 15 -7.98 2.35 0.68
CA HIS A 15 -9.24 2.14 1.39
C HIS A 15 -9.93 0.92 0.79
N TYR A 16 -10.55 0.10 1.63
CA TYR A 16 -11.33 -1.05 1.17
C TYR A 16 -12.69 -1.11 1.85
N HIS A 17 -13.66 -1.66 1.12
CA HIS A 17 -14.98 -2.00 1.61
C HIS A 17 -15.32 -3.44 1.18
N MET A 18 -15.85 -4.24 2.10
CA MET A 18 -16.18 -5.65 1.91
C MET A 18 -17.45 -6.00 2.69
N TYR A 19 -18.58 -6.16 1.99
CA TYR A 19 -19.87 -6.50 2.58
C TYR A 19 -20.54 -7.66 1.82
N GLY A 20 -21.20 -8.57 2.53
CA GLY A 20 -21.90 -9.73 1.96
C GLY A 20 -21.51 -11.06 2.61
N ASP A 21 -22.47 -11.97 2.73
CA ASP A 21 -22.33 -13.25 3.43
C ASP A 21 -21.52 -14.30 2.67
N GLN A 22 -21.42 -14.17 1.34
CA GLN A 22 -20.60 -15.00 0.46
C GLN A 22 -19.27 -14.33 0.08
N MET A 23 -18.77 -13.45 0.95
CA MET A 23 -17.56 -12.68 0.70
C MET A 23 -16.32 -13.55 0.54
N GLY A 24 -15.50 -13.17 -0.44
CA GLY A 24 -14.23 -13.79 -0.74
C GLY A 24 -13.06 -13.26 0.09
N THR A 25 -11.87 -13.28 -0.50
CA THR A 25 -10.62 -12.82 0.11
C THR A 25 -9.98 -11.71 -0.71
N LEU A 26 -9.56 -10.64 -0.07
CA LEU A 26 -8.70 -9.61 -0.66
C LEU A 26 -7.28 -9.77 -0.12
N ALA A 27 -6.30 -9.84 -1.02
CA ALA A 27 -4.89 -9.87 -0.68
C ALA A 27 -4.10 -8.76 -1.38
N VAL A 28 -3.03 -8.32 -0.74
CA VAL A 28 -1.94 -7.57 -1.38
C VAL A 28 -0.78 -8.53 -1.53
N GLU A 29 -0.25 -8.61 -2.74
CA GLU A 29 0.95 -9.36 -3.07
C GLU A 29 2.04 -8.40 -3.60
N ALA A 30 3.28 -8.63 -3.18
CA ALA A 30 4.45 -7.86 -3.57
C ALA A 30 5.41 -8.74 -4.36
N PHE A 31 6.01 -8.17 -5.42
CA PHE A 31 6.99 -8.84 -6.26
C PHE A 31 8.39 -8.29 -5.98
N ASP A 32 9.34 -9.17 -5.69
CA ASP A 32 10.74 -8.79 -5.39
C ASP A 32 11.66 -8.74 -6.62
N GLY A 33 11.13 -9.02 -7.81
CA GLY A 33 11.91 -9.19 -9.04
C GLY A 33 12.02 -10.65 -9.47
N SER A 34 11.69 -11.60 -8.59
CA SER A 34 11.72 -13.04 -8.88
C SER A 34 10.41 -13.72 -8.51
N THR A 35 9.86 -13.44 -7.33
CA THR A 35 8.69 -14.12 -6.78
C THR A 35 7.64 -13.16 -6.26
N TRP A 36 6.37 -13.57 -6.38
CA TRP A 36 5.25 -12.90 -5.73
C TRP A 36 5.06 -13.46 -4.32
N LYS A 37 4.95 -12.58 -3.33
CA LYS A 37 4.70 -12.93 -1.92
C LYS A 37 3.44 -12.24 -1.43
N GLN A 38 2.58 -12.98 -0.72
CA GLN A 38 1.45 -12.38 -0.02
C GLN A 38 1.95 -11.63 1.21
N VAL A 39 1.67 -10.33 1.25
CA VAL A 39 2.14 -9.39 2.27
C VAL A 39 1.01 -8.89 3.17
N TRP A 40 -0.23 -8.99 2.69
CA TRP A 40 -1.43 -8.77 3.50
C TRP A 40 -2.61 -9.54 2.92
N THR A 41 -3.55 -9.96 3.77
CA THR A 41 -4.78 -10.64 3.37
C THR A 41 -5.91 -10.39 4.35
N ILE A 42 -7.13 -10.41 3.85
CA ILE A 42 -8.36 -10.35 4.64
C ILE A 42 -9.50 -11.09 3.94
N SER A 43 -10.26 -11.89 4.69
CA SER A 43 -11.31 -12.76 4.14
C SER A 43 -12.68 -12.48 4.74
N GLY A 44 -13.78 -12.78 4.05
CA GLY A 44 -15.12 -12.66 4.62
C GLY A 44 -15.59 -11.21 4.81
N GLN A 45 -16.82 -11.04 5.29
CA GLN A 45 -17.43 -9.72 5.50
C GLN A 45 -16.63 -8.88 6.50
N ARG A 46 -16.40 -7.60 6.17
CA ARG A 46 -15.69 -6.64 7.04
C ARG A 46 -16.50 -5.41 7.41
N HIS A 47 -17.55 -5.15 6.65
CA HIS A 47 -18.43 -4.01 6.83
C HIS A 47 -19.86 -4.51 7.04
N ALA A 48 -20.68 -3.80 7.82
CA ALA A 48 -21.99 -4.29 8.24
C ALA A 48 -23.09 -4.08 7.19
N ASN A 49 -22.91 -3.10 6.30
CA ASN A 49 -23.81 -2.73 5.21
C ASN A 49 -23.07 -1.86 4.18
N HIS A 50 -23.71 -1.53 3.05
CA HIS A 50 -23.11 -0.70 1.98
C HIS A 50 -22.75 0.73 2.39
N SER A 51 -23.34 1.26 3.46
CA SER A 51 -23.09 2.63 3.95
C SER A 51 -22.03 2.67 5.06
N SER A 52 -21.44 1.52 5.40
CA SER A 52 -20.40 1.45 6.43
C SER A 52 -19.16 2.23 5.98
N ALA A 53 -18.51 2.91 6.92
CA ALA A 53 -17.31 3.66 6.64
C ALA A 53 -16.20 2.74 6.11
N TRP A 54 -15.49 3.18 5.08
CA TRP A 54 -14.38 2.46 4.49
C TRP A 54 -13.24 2.28 5.48
N THR A 55 -12.52 1.16 5.38
CA THR A 55 -11.34 0.92 6.21
C THR A 55 -10.07 1.30 5.46
N ARG A 56 -9.27 2.23 6.02
CA ARG A 56 -7.92 2.54 5.51
C ARG A 56 -6.94 1.46 5.95
N LYS A 57 -6.12 0.96 5.02
CA LYS A 57 -5.03 0.02 5.28
C LYS A 57 -3.72 0.56 4.73
N GLN A 58 -2.67 0.50 5.55
CA GLN A 58 -1.28 0.67 5.15
C GLN A 58 -0.56 -0.68 5.23
N VAL A 59 0.22 -1.00 4.20
CA VAL A 59 1.14 -2.14 4.17
C VAL A 59 2.54 -1.59 3.95
N ASN A 60 3.41 -1.75 4.94
CA ASN A 60 4.82 -1.40 4.84
C ASN A 60 5.60 -2.60 4.33
N PHE A 61 6.60 -2.35 3.48
CA PHE A 61 7.44 -3.39 2.92
C PHE A 61 8.83 -3.34 3.55
N SER A 62 9.37 -4.52 3.85
CA SER A 62 10.76 -4.70 4.21
C SER A 62 11.49 -5.33 3.03
N GLY A 63 12.53 -4.66 2.52
CA GLY A 63 13.31 -5.14 1.38
C GLY A 63 12.75 -4.68 0.02
N THR A 64 13.31 -5.24 -1.05
CA THR A 64 13.03 -4.79 -2.42
C THR A 64 11.65 -5.23 -2.89
N VAL A 65 10.78 -4.26 -3.17
CA VAL A 65 9.50 -4.48 -3.86
C VAL A 65 9.50 -3.69 -5.16
N ARG A 66 9.34 -4.40 -6.28
CA ARG A 66 9.33 -3.82 -7.65
C ARG A 66 7.94 -3.68 -8.24
N LYS A 67 7.00 -4.54 -7.83
CA LYS A 67 5.59 -4.47 -8.24
C LYS A 67 4.68 -4.80 -7.07
N ILE A 68 3.45 -4.30 -7.15
CA ILE A 68 2.38 -4.67 -6.24
C ILE A 68 1.15 -5.12 -7.05
N ARG A 69 0.33 -5.96 -6.42
CA ARG A 69 -1.02 -6.26 -6.94
C ARG A 69 -2.00 -6.50 -5.81
N PHE A 70 -3.23 -6.07 -6.06
CA PHE A 70 -4.39 -6.52 -5.31
C PHE A 70 -4.93 -7.79 -5.97
N LYS A 71 -5.22 -8.80 -5.18
CA LYS A 71 -5.76 -10.08 -5.64
C LYS A 71 -7.07 -10.35 -4.88
N GLY A 72 -8.17 -10.30 -5.62
CA GLY A 72 -9.48 -10.75 -5.14
C GLY A 72 -9.68 -12.22 -5.49
N THR A 73 -10.02 -13.03 -4.49
CA THR A 73 -10.51 -14.40 -4.68
C THR A 73 -11.98 -14.43 -4.32
N THR A 74 -12.85 -14.88 -5.23
CA THR A 74 -14.29 -14.97 -4.98
C THR A 74 -14.62 -15.97 -3.87
N GLY A 75 -15.71 -15.74 -3.15
CA GLY A 75 -16.27 -16.70 -2.21
C GLY A 75 -17.09 -17.79 -2.92
N SER A 76 -18.02 -18.40 -2.18
CA SER A 76 -18.86 -19.51 -2.66
C SER A 76 -20.06 -19.08 -3.53
N GLY A 77 -20.24 -17.77 -3.78
CA GLY A 77 -21.36 -17.27 -4.58
C GLY A 77 -21.22 -15.80 -4.95
N TYR A 78 -22.35 -15.16 -5.28
CA TYR A 78 -22.41 -13.81 -5.86
C TYR A 78 -22.79 -12.72 -4.84
N ARG A 79 -23.13 -13.09 -3.59
CA ARG A 79 -23.60 -12.14 -2.57
C ARG A 79 -22.45 -11.48 -1.79
N GLY A 80 -21.48 -10.93 -2.51
CA GLY A 80 -20.34 -10.23 -1.90
C GLY A 80 -19.85 -9.08 -2.76
N ASP A 81 -19.79 -7.89 -2.18
CA ASP A 81 -19.28 -6.67 -2.80
C ASP A 81 -17.96 -6.24 -2.17
N MET A 82 -16.90 -6.27 -2.99
CA MET A 82 -15.55 -5.86 -2.65
C MET A 82 -15.15 -4.67 -3.50
N ALA A 83 -14.71 -3.59 -2.86
CA ALA A 83 -14.23 -2.41 -3.54
C ALA A 83 -12.98 -1.86 -2.87
N ILE A 84 -12.15 -1.19 -3.67
CA ILE A 84 -10.87 -0.58 -3.27
C ILE A 84 -10.85 0.83 -3.85
N ASP A 85 -10.39 1.80 -3.09
CA ASP A 85 -10.24 3.18 -3.54
C ASP A 85 -9.03 3.87 -2.89
N GLN A 86 -8.66 5.06 -3.40
CA GLN A 86 -7.63 5.95 -2.88
C GLN A 86 -6.28 5.23 -2.66
N VAL A 87 -5.86 4.46 -3.65
CA VAL A 87 -4.58 3.76 -3.63
C VAL A 87 -3.44 4.77 -3.78
N THR A 88 -2.55 4.81 -2.78
CA THR A 88 -1.31 5.59 -2.80
C THR A 88 -0.14 4.64 -2.62
N VAL A 89 0.86 4.75 -3.49
CA VAL A 89 2.09 3.97 -3.43
C VAL A 89 3.24 4.95 -3.22
N VAL A 90 4.09 4.68 -2.24
CA VAL A 90 5.31 5.47 -2.00
C VAL A 90 6.51 4.60 -2.32
N THR A 91 7.40 5.15 -3.14
CA THR A 91 8.67 4.55 -3.54
C THR A 91 9.83 5.36 -2.98
N GLY A 92 10.99 4.72 -2.89
CA GLY A 92 12.22 5.34 -2.41
C GLY A 92 12.31 5.37 -0.89
N GLU A 93 13.52 5.61 -0.39
CA GLU A 93 13.75 5.92 1.02
C GLU A 93 13.06 7.25 1.33
N GLU A 94 12.29 7.32 2.41
CA GLU A 94 11.94 8.63 2.97
C GLU A 94 13.26 9.25 3.40
N LEU A 95 13.81 10.14 2.56
CA LEU A 95 15.02 10.88 2.91
C LEU A 95 14.78 11.46 4.30
N PRO A 96 15.71 11.33 5.27
CA PRO A 96 15.58 12.06 6.51
C PRO A 96 15.36 13.51 6.10
N ARG A 97 14.22 14.09 6.54
CA ARG A 97 13.89 15.50 6.30
C ARG A 97 15.21 16.27 6.43
N PRO A 98 15.66 17.01 5.38
CA PRO A 98 16.96 17.63 5.43
C PRO A 98 17.06 18.39 6.75
N ASP A 99 18.04 18.00 7.55
CA ASP A 99 18.33 18.69 8.80
C ASP A 99 18.47 20.18 8.43
N PRO A 100 17.72 21.11 9.03
CA PRO A 100 17.91 22.53 8.77
C PRO A 100 19.38 22.97 8.98
N ALA A 101 20.19 22.20 9.72
CA ALA A 101 21.62 22.42 9.89
C ALA A 101 22.52 21.93 8.72
N ALA A 102 22.03 21.10 7.81
CA ALA A 102 22.82 20.58 6.68
C ALA A 102 22.86 21.52 5.46
N SER A 103 22.28 22.72 5.57
CA SER A 103 22.37 23.72 4.52
C SER A 103 23.80 24.28 4.45
N PRO A 104 24.53 24.15 3.32
CA PRO A 104 25.90 24.64 3.18
C PRO A 104 26.01 26.17 3.28
N TRP A 105 24.87 26.86 3.29
CA TRP A 105 24.75 28.32 3.38
C TRP A 105 24.78 28.88 4.81
N SER A 106 24.92 28.04 5.84
CA SER A 106 24.91 28.48 7.26
C SER A 106 26.26 28.97 7.79
N LYS A 107 27.35 28.82 7.02
CA LYS A 107 28.63 29.43 7.38
C LYS A 107 28.71 30.83 6.77
N SER A 108 28.32 31.85 7.53
CA SER A 108 28.77 33.21 7.23
C SER A 108 30.29 33.22 7.42
N GLY A 109 31.04 33.10 6.32
CA GLY A 109 32.47 33.37 6.32
C GLY A 109 32.69 34.80 6.79
N THR A 110 33.55 34.96 7.78
CA THR A 110 34.12 36.25 8.16
C THR A 110 35.21 36.59 7.15
N ASP A 111 34.81 36.94 5.93
CA ASP A 111 35.70 37.61 5.00
C ASP A 111 35.44 39.12 5.11
N ILE A 112 36.19 39.74 6.02
CA ILE A 112 36.56 41.16 6.00
C ILE A 112 38.08 41.24 5.94
#